data_AF-A0A916M1S9-F1
#
_entry.id   AF-A0A916M1S9-F1
#
_cell.length_a   1.000
_cell.length_b   1.000
_cell.length_c   1.000
_cell.angle_alpha   90.00
_cell.angle_beta   90.00
_cell.angle_gamma   90.00
#
_symmetry.space_group_name_H-M   'P 1'
#
loop_
_entity.id
_entity.type
_entity.pdbx_description
1 polymer ?
#
loop_
_entity_poly.entity_id
_entity_poly.type
_entity_poly.pdbx_seq_one_letter_code
_entity_poly.pdbx_strand_id
1 'polypeptide(L)' 'MSSLERGLKSPTLSKVAELCEVMGVHPLTLLTLAYGGDSKGVGEVIERVRRELAAIQAKKGK' A
#
# COMPACT_ATOMS: atom_id res chain seq x y z
N MET A 1 20.89 11.47 5.25
CA MET A 1 19.50 11.02 5.51
C MET A 1 18.53 11.92 4.75
N SER A 2 17.77 11.31 3.83
CA SER A 2 16.80 11.97 2.96
C SER A 2 15.60 12.50 3.75
N SER A 3 14.96 13.54 3.23
CA SER A 3 13.75 14.16 3.81
C SER A 3 12.54 13.22 3.91
N LEU A 4 12.62 12.04 3.29
CA LEU A 4 11.66 10.94 3.41
C LEU A 4 11.77 10.24 4.78
N GLU A 5 12.98 10.06 5.29
CA GLU A 5 13.29 9.35 6.54
C GLU A 5 12.90 10.15 7.79
N ARG A 6 12.57 11.43 7.62
CA ARG A 6 12.25 12.37 8.70
C ARG A 6 10.76 12.69 8.83
N GLY A 7 9.89 12.01 8.07
CA GLY A 7 8.43 12.20 8.15
C GLY A 7 7.92 13.61 7.79
N LEU A 8 8.76 14.48 7.23
CA LEU A 8 8.47 15.92 7.06
C LEU A 8 7.76 16.28 5.75
N LYS A 9 7.60 15.32 4.84
CA LYS A 9 6.73 15.42 3.67
C LYS A 9 6.03 14.09 3.56
N SER A 10 4.70 14.05 3.69
CA SER A 10 3.93 12.91 3.20
C SER A 10 4.18 12.83 1.70
N PRO A 11 5.03 11.91 1.20
CA PRO A 11 5.20 11.78 -0.24
C PRO A 11 3.82 11.51 -0.82
N THR A 12 3.46 12.20 -1.88
CA THR A 12 2.24 11.85 -2.61
C THR A 12 2.37 10.40 -3.07
N LEU A 13 1.24 9.69 -3.17
CA LEU A 13 1.21 8.31 -3.65
C LEU A 13 1.94 8.13 -5.00
N SER A 14 1.96 9.19 -5.82
CA SER A 14 2.77 9.31 -7.05
C SER A 14 4.26 9.09 -6.82
N LYS A 15 4.86 9.77 -5.82
CA LYS A 15 6.30 9.64 -5.53
C LYS A 15 6.66 8.28 -4.96
N VAL A 16 5.73 7.68 -4.20
CA VAL A 16 5.88 6.29 -3.74
C VAL A 16 5.88 5.35 -4.94
N ALA A 17 5.00 5.58 -5.93
CA ALA A 17 4.95 4.78 -7.14
C ALA A 17 6.23 4.91 -7.98
N GLU A 18 6.75 6.12 -8.16
CA GLU A 18 8.03 6.35 -8.86
C GLU A 18 9.20 5.61 -8.17
N LEU A 19 9.25 5.62 -6.83
CA LEU A 19 10.27 4.87 -6.08
C LEU A 19 10.09 3.35 -6.22
N CYS A 20 8.84 2.88 -6.19
CA CYS A 20 8.53 1.45 -6.34
C CYS A 20 8.86 0.95 -7.74
N GLU A 21 8.67 1.78 -8.77
CA GLU A 21 9.05 1.49 -10.16
C GLU A 21 10.56 1.27 -10.30
N VAL A 22 11.37 2.14 -9.69
CA VAL A 22 12.84 1.99 -9.66
C VAL A 22 13.26 0.73 -8.91
N MET A 23 12.54 0.37 -7.85
CA MET A 23 12.79 -0.87 -7.08
C MET A 23 12.21 -2.14 -7.74
N GLY A 24 11.45 -2.01 -8.82
CA GLY A 24 10.79 -3.14 -9.50
C GLY A 24 9.69 -3.82 -8.65
N VAL A 25 9.11 -3.11 -7.68
CA VAL A 25 8.06 -3.63 -6.80
C VAL A 25 6.74 -2.91 -7.06
N HIS A 26 5.62 -3.58 -6.82
CA HIS A 26 4.32 -2.92 -6.92
C HIS A 26 4.13 -1.95 -5.74
N PRO A 27 3.58 -0.73 -5.92
CA PRO A 27 3.39 0.23 -4.82
C PRO A 27 2.52 -0.35 -3.70
N LEU A 28 1.55 -1.18 -4.05
CA LEU A 28 0.71 -1.90 -3.09
C LEU A 28 1.54 -2.85 -2.22
N THR A 29 2.61 -3.48 -2.75
CA THR A 29 3.48 -4.36 -1.96
C THR A 29 4.20 -3.58 -0.86
N LEU A 30 4.75 -2.40 -1.19
CA LEU A 30 5.38 -1.53 -0.21
C LEU A 30 4.38 -1.03 0.84
N LEU A 31 3.17 -0.66 0.42
CA LEU A 31 2.10 -0.27 1.33
C LEU A 31 1.68 -1.45 2.23
N THR A 32 1.52 -2.65 1.68
CA THR A 32 1.19 -3.84 2.47
C THR A 32 2.28 -4.15 3.49
N LEU A 33 3.56 -3.96 3.17
CA LEU A 33 4.65 -4.09 4.15
C LEU A 33 4.59 -2.99 5.22
N ALA A 34 4.30 -1.75 4.82
CA ALA A 34 4.19 -0.62 5.75
C ALA A 34 3.01 -0.75 6.74
N TYR A 35 1.90 -1.34 6.30
CA TYR A 35 0.70 -1.54 7.13
C TYR A 35 0.62 -2.91 7.80
N GLY A 36 1.23 -3.94 7.21
CA GLY A 36 1.15 -5.32 7.66
C GLY A 36 2.19 -5.69 8.71
N GLY A 37 3.26 -4.91 8.87
CA GLY A 37 4.34 -5.23 9.81
C GLY A 37 4.96 -6.59 9.47
N ASP A 38 4.79 -7.57 10.35
CA ASP A 38 5.28 -8.95 10.18
C ASP A 38 4.52 -9.78 9.12
N SER A 39 5.09 -10.92 8.72
CA SER A 39 4.53 -11.81 7.71
C SER A 39 3.09 -12.27 7.97
N LYS A 40 2.67 -12.35 9.25
CA LYS A 40 1.27 -12.66 9.61
C LYS A 40 0.33 -11.50 9.29
N GLY A 41 0.70 -10.27 9.63
CA GLY A 41 -0.15 -9.09 9.39
C GLY A 41 -0.26 -8.74 7.91
N VAL A 42 0.77 -9.04 7.11
CA VAL A 42 0.71 -8.94 5.64
C VAL A 42 -0.46 -9.75 5.05
N GLY A 43 -0.62 -11.02 5.47
CA GLY A 43 -1.71 -11.87 5.00
C GLY A 43 -3.09 -11.35 5.39
N GLU A 44 -3.23 -10.87 6.63
CA GLU A 44 -4.49 -10.30 7.13
C GLU A 44 -4.86 -9.01 6.39
N VAL A 45 -3.89 -8.13 6.11
CA VAL A 45 -4.10 -6.90 5.34
C VAL A 45 -4.57 -7.23 3.93
N ILE A 46 -3.94 -8.19 3.25
CA ILE A 46 -4.35 -8.60 1.90
C ILE A 46 -5.79 -9.12 1.90
N GLU A 47 -6.14 -10.01 2.83
CA GLU A 47 -7.49 -10.57 2.91
C GLU A 47 -8.55 -9.51 3.23
N ARG A 48 -8.22 -8.56 4.09
CA ARG A 48 -9.10 -7.41 4.38
C ARG A 48 -9.34 -6.57 3.12
N VAL A 49 -8.28 -6.19 2.41
CA VAL A 49 -8.37 -5.40 1.17
C VAL A 49 -9.22 -6.12 0.13
N ARG A 50 -9.07 -7.44 -0.03
CA ARG A 50 -9.89 -8.23 -0.95
C ARG A 50 -11.38 -8.19 -0.60
N ARG A 51 -11.73 -8.31 0.69
CA ARG A 51 -13.13 -8.21 1.15
C ARG A 51 -13.71 -6.81 0.90
N GLU A 52 -12.95 -5.77 1.20
CA GLU A 52 -13.36 -4.38 0.99
C GLU A 52 -13.57 -4.08 -0.51
N LEU A 53 -12.67 -4.55 -1.38
CA LEU A 53 -12.81 -4.43 -2.83
C LEU A 53 -14.07 -5.12 -3.34
N ALA A 54 -14.34 -6.35 -2.91
CA ALA A 54 -15.55 -7.07 -3.29
C ALA A 54 -16.82 -6.33 -2.84
N ALA A 55 -16.82 -5.78 -1.63
CA ALA A 55 -17.94 -4.98 -1.12
C ALA A 55 -18.16 -3.68 -1.91
N ILE A 56 -17.08 -2.96 -2.27
CA ILE A 56 -17.16 -1.73 -3.06
C ILE A 56 -17.65 -2.03 -4.48
N GLN A 57 -17.13 -3.10 -5.12
CA GLN A 57 -17.56 -3.52 -6.45
C GLN A 57 -19.04 -3.94 -6.46
N ALA A 58 -19.49 -4.70 -5.46
CA ALA A 58 -20.90 -5.07 -5.31
C ALA A 58 -21.82 -3.85 -5.11
N LYS A 59 -21.32 -2.78 -4.48
CA LYS A 59 -22.07 -1.54 -4.25
C LYS A 59 -22.09 -0.62 -5.47
N LYS A 60 -21.14 -0.75 -6.41
CA LYS A 60 -21.06 0.03 -7.65
C LYS A 60 -21.97 -0.50 -8.76
N GLY A 61 -22.42 -1.76 -8.65
CA GLY A 61 -23.33 -2.40 -9.60
C GLY A 61 -24.82 -2.31 -9.26
N LYS A 62 -25.22 -1.44 -8.33
CA LYS A 62 -26.61 -1.29 -7.84
C LYS A 62 -27.12 0.12 -8.04
#